data_AF-A0ABD1LP70-F1
#
_entry.id   AF-A0ABD1LP70-F1
#
_cell.length_a   1.000
_cell.length_b   1.000
_cell.length_c   1.000
_cell.angle_alpha   90.00
_cell.angle_beta   90.00
_cell.angle_gamma   90.00
#
_symmetry.space_group_name_H-M   'P 1'
#
loop_
_entity.id
_entity.type
_entity.pdbx_description
1 polymer ?
#
loop_
_entity_poly.entity_id
_entity_poly.type
_entity_poly.pdbx_seq_one_letter_code
_entity_poly.pdbx_strand_id
1 'polypeptide(L)'
;MGGGRLDFPISRQRSKAVMADDLFEGLPPPSSDSLVSQHSRDDQQLKPLPTNNNNNNNNNTESSAVPPPKPILKSALKRPNPHVQATAPKKSLKFKTTTDASEAQVIEAMQKITSHIKNPAKFSKAAKLAIQLIQAGSVKSEVSDYFFAILEASMSSSITCTDPSVRADYHSLLTTAQDTKEHLNKKQKNQLETWTLNAVVANDLYTDDSFVFSKAAGQIKEAISNLPVAAEEEDAEEAKSLIDSSVTADEGSQAHATDKDNGGEEADPFGLDALIPRSAKKGEKPRVNNEAAMKIRKEDEEETKRFLKSQRVALITCLDIAARRYKTPWCQTVIDILVKHAFDNVARFTAGQRDAVGRLWASIREQQTRRKQGKSVNGKLDVNAFEWLQQKYASEKISIRHSVGASGDRRAQQWLG
;
A
#
# COMPACT_ATOMS: atom_id res chain seq x y z
N MET A 1 -49.95 42.67 -24.85
CA MET A 1 -48.61 43.13 -25.26
C MET A 1 -47.83 43.50 -24.02
N GLY A 2 -46.58 43.04 -23.90
CA GLY A 2 -45.61 43.52 -22.91
C GLY A 2 -45.59 42.75 -21.58
N GLY A 3 -44.91 41.61 -21.54
CA GLY A 3 -44.47 40.96 -20.31
C GLY A 3 -42.99 40.61 -20.45
N GLY A 4 -42.14 41.40 -19.79
CA GLY A 4 -40.68 41.39 -19.96
C GLY A 4 -40.01 40.10 -19.47
N ARG A 5 -39.01 39.68 -20.25
CA ARG A 5 -38.00 38.69 -19.88
C ARG A 5 -37.16 39.23 -18.72
N LEU A 6 -37.02 38.44 -17.67
CA LEU A 6 -35.90 38.51 -16.73
C LEU A 6 -35.09 37.23 -16.93
N ASP A 7 -33.97 37.37 -17.65
CA ASP A 7 -32.93 36.37 -17.77
C ASP A 7 -32.10 36.37 -16.46
N PHE A 8 -32.11 35.26 -15.73
CA PHE A 8 -31.12 34.96 -14.69
C PHE A 8 -30.19 33.83 -15.18
N PRO A 9 -28.86 34.00 -15.08
CA PRO A 9 -27.92 33.00 -15.56
C PRO A 9 -27.83 31.81 -14.60
N ILE A 10 -28.21 30.62 -15.08
CA ILE A 10 -27.87 29.35 -14.42
C ILE A 10 -26.37 29.13 -14.60
N SER A 11 -25.61 29.49 -13.56
CA SER A 11 -24.22 29.09 -13.40
C SER A 11 -24.17 27.58 -13.18
N ARG A 12 -23.83 26.83 -14.23
CA ARG A 12 -23.65 25.38 -14.19
C ARG A 12 -22.30 25.07 -13.53
N GLN A 13 -22.24 25.17 -12.20
CA GLN A 13 -21.17 24.51 -11.44
C GLN A 13 -21.37 23.00 -11.61
N ARG A 14 -20.52 22.39 -12.46
CA ARG A 14 -20.29 20.95 -12.45
C ARG A 14 -19.57 20.61 -11.16
N SER A 15 -20.34 20.33 -10.11
CA SER A 15 -19.87 19.56 -8.97
C SER A 15 -19.58 18.15 -9.49
N LYS A 16 -18.30 17.78 -9.55
CA LYS A 16 -17.88 16.40 -9.85
C LYS A 16 -18.41 15.49 -8.75
N ALA A 17 -19.31 14.58 -9.13
CA ALA A 17 -19.58 13.38 -8.37
C ALA A 17 -18.27 12.56 -8.33
N VAL A 18 -17.70 12.44 -7.14
CA VAL A 18 -16.67 11.45 -6.83
C VAL A 18 -17.44 10.17 -6.49
N MET A 19 -16.98 9.02 -6.98
CA MET A 19 -17.44 7.62 -6.70
C MET A 19 -17.88 6.80 -7.93
N ALA A 20 -17.27 6.99 -9.11
CA ALA A 20 -17.38 6.00 -10.19
C ALA A 20 -16.19 5.94 -11.18
N ASP A 21 -15.19 6.82 -11.08
CA ASP A 21 -14.09 6.86 -12.04
C ASP A 21 -12.85 6.11 -11.49
N ASP A 22 -12.43 5.10 -12.26
CA ASP A 22 -11.12 4.45 -12.32
C ASP A 22 -10.40 4.11 -11.00
N LEU A 23 -10.71 2.92 -10.47
CA LEU A 23 -9.90 2.22 -9.44
C LEU A 23 -8.44 1.94 -9.87
N PHE A 24 -8.08 2.24 -11.13
CA PHE A 24 -6.73 2.12 -11.68
C PHE A 24 -6.28 3.40 -12.41
N GLU A 25 -6.61 4.58 -11.87
CA GLU A 25 -6.10 5.88 -12.34
C GLU A 25 -4.56 5.87 -12.42
N GLY A 26 -4.04 5.59 -13.61
CA GLY A 26 -2.60 5.43 -13.85
C GLY A 26 -2.22 4.41 -14.93
N LEU A 27 -3.18 3.58 -15.38
CA LEU A 27 -3.00 2.72 -16.54
C LEU A 27 -3.71 3.33 -17.75
N PRO A 28 -3.07 3.42 -18.94
CA PRO A 28 -3.74 3.94 -20.12
C PRO A 28 -4.94 3.07 -20.49
N PRO A 29 -6.07 3.66 -20.94
CA PRO A 29 -7.25 2.91 -21.32
C PRO A 29 -6.96 1.99 -22.53
N PRO A 30 -7.58 0.80 -22.61
CA PRO A 30 -7.41 -0.11 -23.74
C PRO A 30 -7.89 0.57 -25.02
N SER A 31 -7.05 0.54 -26.06
CA SER A 31 -7.40 1.13 -27.35
C SER A 31 -8.42 0.26 -28.06
N SER A 32 -9.61 0.79 -28.31
CA SER A 32 -10.59 0.21 -29.22
C SER A 32 -10.07 0.38 -30.66
N ASP A 33 -9.64 -0.72 -31.27
CA ASP A 33 -9.24 -0.77 -32.67
C ASP A 33 -10.38 -0.27 -33.57
N SER A 34 -10.14 0.85 -34.25
CA SER A 34 -10.93 1.31 -35.39
C SER A 34 -9.97 1.44 -36.57
N LEU A 35 -10.03 0.44 -37.45
CA LEU A 35 -9.39 0.39 -38.75
C LEU A 35 -9.83 1.58 -39.61
N VAL A 36 -8.91 2.49 -39.97
CA VAL A 36 -8.90 3.15 -41.29
C VAL A 36 -7.45 3.46 -41.68
N SER A 37 -6.98 2.74 -42.71
CA SER A 37 -5.79 3.08 -43.51
C SER A 37 -6.01 4.37 -44.28
N GLN A 38 -5.01 5.26 -44.32
CA GLN A 38 -4.68 5.97 -45.55
C GLN A 38 -3.20 6.40 -45.57
N HIS A 39 -2.52 5.94 -46.61
CA HIS A 39 -1.21 6.41 -47.09
C HIS A 39 -1.20 7.93 -47.28
N SER A 40 -0.05 8.55 -47.00
CA SER A 40 0.65 9.44 -47.96
C SER A 40 2.09 9.66 -47.49
N ARG A 41 3.04 9.32 -48.37
CA ARG A 41 4.45 9.73 -48.34
C ARG A 41 4.51 11.19 -48.78
N ASP A 42 5.38 11.99 -48.18
CA ASP A 42 6.13 13.02 -48.90
C ASP A 42 7.40 13.43 -48.13
N ASP A 43 8.52 13.31 -48.83
CA ASP A 43 9.83 13.88 -48.50
C ASP A 43 9.81 15.41 -48.71
N GLN A 44 10.37 16.18 -47.76
CA GLN A 44 11.02 17.47 -48.09
C GLN A 44 11.89 18.03 -46.95
N GLN A 45 13.20 17.76 -47.10
CA GLN A 45 14.34 18.69 -47.13
C GLN A 45 14.29 20.05 -46.35
N LEU A 46 15.18 20.10 -45.35
CA LEU A 46 15.88 21.20 -44.66
C LEU A 46 15.90 22.63 -45.28
N LYS A 47 15.73 23.65 -44.41
CA LYS A 47 16.65 24.81 -44.30
C LYS A 47 16.51 25.58 -42.95
N PRO A 48 17.60 26.17 -42.40
CA PRO A 48 17.67 26.73 -41.04
C PRO A 48 17.64 28.28 -40.99
N LEU A 49 17.29 28.86 -39.83
CA LEU A 49 17.49 30.28 -39.48
C LEU A 49 17.74 30.42 -37.95
N PRO A 50 18.20 31.57 -37.42
CA PRO A 50 19.50 31.67 -36.76
C PRO A 50 19.44 31.98 -35.26
N THR A 51 20.58 31.76 -34.62
CA THR A 51 20.95 32.16 -33.26
C THR A 51 20.82 33.68 -33.08
N ASN A 52 20.14 34.12 -32.02
CA ASN A 52 20.23 35.49 -31.53
C ASN A 52 20.83 35.52 -30.13
N ASN A 53 21.97 36.23 -30.04
CA ASN A 53 22.67 36.60 -28.82
C ASN A 53 21.83 37.56 -27.98
N ASN A 54 21.89 37.42 -26.66
CA ASN A 54 21.80 38.58 -25.78
C ASN A 54 22.65 38.37 -24.52
N ASN A 55 23.73 39.13 -24.46
CA ASN A 55 24.52 39.41 -23.27
C ASN A 55 23.80 40.47 -22.41
N ASN A 56 23.88 40.34 -21.08
CA ASN A 56 24.22 41.46 -20.19
C ASN A 56 24.56 40.96 -18.77
N ASN A 57 25.82 41.17 -18.38
CA ASN A 57 26.36 41.86 -17.19
C ASN A 57 25.52 41.84 -15.89
N ASN A 58 26.04 41.75 -14.66
CA ASN A 58 27.37 41.87 -14.06
C ASN A 58 27.20 41.48 -12.58
N ASN A 59 28.21 40.87 -11.94
CA ASN A 59 28.88 41.42 -10.73
C ASN A 59 29.93 40.46 -10.15
N ASN A 60 31.11 41.06 -9.92
CA ASN A 60 32.33 40.53 -9.30
C ASN A 60 32.11 39.96 -7.89
N THR A 61 32.97 39.03 -7.43
CA THR A 61 34.08 39.30 -6.48
C THR A 61 34.88 38.02 -6.16
N GLU A 62 36.17 38.09 -6.50
CA GLU A 62 37.41 37.49 -5.95
C GLU A 62 37.44 36.17 -5.13
N SER A 63 38.12 35.18 -5.73
CA SER A 63 39.37 34.52 -5.28
C SER A 63 39.51 33.91 -3.87
N SER A 64 39.60 32.58 -3.80
CA SER A 64 40.76 31.91 -3.18
C SER A 64 40.81 30.42 -3.53
N ALA A 65 42.00 29.93 -3.89
CA ALA A 65 42.27 28.60 -4.41
C ALA A 65 42.73 27.62 -3.32
N VAL A 66 42.21 26.39 -3.31
CA VAL A 66 42.81 25.22 -2.62
C VAL A 66 42.55 23.94 -3.45
N PRO A 67 43.57 23.09 -3.74
CA PRO A 67 43.43 21.87 -4.54
C PRO A 67 42.95 20.64 -3.73
N PRO A 68 42.38 19.60 -4.40
CA PRO A 68 41.80 18.42 -3.74
C PRO A 68 42.83 17.33 -3.36
N PRO A 69 42.54 16.47 -2.36
CA PRO A 69 43.47 15.47 -1.83
C PRO A 69 43.50 14.14 -2.63
N LYS A 70 44.68 13.50 -2.65
CA LYS A 70 44.96 12.18 -3.28
C LYS A 70 44.57 11.00 -2.36
N PRO A 71 44.22 9.82 -2.91
CA PRO A 71 43.85 8.62 -2.14
C PRO A 71 45.08 7.77 -1.79
N ILE A 72 45.08 7.15 -0.60
CA ILE A 72 46.11 6.17 -0.19
C ILE A 72 45.42 4.88 0.26
N LEU A 73 45.68 3.81 -0.50
CA LEU A 73 45.48 2.41 -0.14
C LEU A 73 46.82 1.84 0.37
N LYS A 74 46.73 0.73 1.14
CA LYS A 74 47.80 -0.17 1.66
C LYS A 74 48.33 0.25 3.04
N SER A 75 48.62 -0.62 4.01
CA SER A 75 48.60 -2.09 4.13
C SER A 75 48.99 -2.46 5.58
N ALA A 76 48.76 -3.73 5.92
CA ALA A 76 49.59 -4.55 6.82
C ALA A 76 49.42 -4.43 8.35
N LEU A 77 48.61 -5.36 8.87
CA LEU A 77 49.07 -6.50 9.69
C LEU A 77 50.27 -6.26 10.62
N LYS A 78 50.00 -6.14 11.93
CA LYS A 78 50.89 -6.62 13.00
C LYS A 78 50.12 -6.75 14.33
N ARG A 79 50.00 -7.99 14.83
CA ARG A 79 49.81 -8.29 16.27
C ARG A 79 51.11 -7.93 17.02
N PRO A 80 51.01 -7.53 18.29
CA PRO A 80 51.36 -8.51 19.35
C PRO A 80 50.45 -8.44 20.59
N ASN A 81 50.41 -9.55 21.32
CA ASN A 81 49.92 -9.71 22.70
C ASN A 81 51.17 -10.05 23.57
N PRO A 82 51.14 -10.21 24.91
CA PRO A 82 50.34 -9.64 26.01
C PRO A 82 51.23 -8.97 27.11
N HIS A 83 50.76 -7.98 27.87
CA HIS A 83 51.00 -7.96 29.32
C HIS A 83 50.08 -6.98 30.08
N VAL A 84 49.84 -7.37 31.32
CA VAL A 84 48.92 -6.88 32.34
C VAL A 84 49.43 -5.57 32.96
N GLN A 85 48.55 -4.60 33.24
CA GLN A 85 48.53 -3.86 34.51
C GLN A 85 47.26 -3.02 34.68
N ALA A 86 46.83 -2.97 35.94
CA ALA A 86 45.52 -2.59 36.41
C ALA A 86 45.40 -1.08 36.73
N THR A 87 44.15 -0.70 37.05
CA THR A 87 43.68 0.47 37.83
C THR A 87 43.35 1.77 37.08
N ALA A 88 42.06 1.93 36.78
CA ALA A 88 41.30 3.17 37.00
C ALA A 88 39.78 2.83 36.93
N PRO A 89 38.95 3.22 37.92
CA PRO A 89 37.52 2.95 37.86
C PRO A 89 36.88 3.96 36.92
N LYS A 90 36.74 3.60 35.64
CA LYS A 90 35.85 4.31 34.73
C LYS A 90 34.44 4.11 35.25
N LYS A 91 33.87 5.15 35.85
CA LYS A 91 32.43 5.29 36.11
C LYS A 91 31.70 5.24 34.77
N SER A 92 31.50 4.04 34.24
CA SER A 92 30.49 3.80 33.22
C SER A 92 29.15 3.97 33.92
N LEU A 93 28.44 5.04 33.57
CA LEU A 93 27.04 5.21 33.91
C LEU A 93 26.27 4.16 33.10
N LYS A 94 26.29 2.93 33.59
CA LYS A 94 25.39 1.88 33.13
C LYS A 94 24.01 2.32 33.57
N PHE A 95 23.20 2.81 32.63
CA PHE A 95 21.76 2.87 32.84
C PHE A 95 21.35 1.45 33.20
N LYS A 96 21.00 1.26 34.47
CA LYS A 96 20.41 0.03 34.95
C LYS A 96 19.07 -0.08 34.23
N THR A 97 18.97 -1.01 33.29
CA THR A 97 17.70 -1.57 32.85
C THR A 97 17.10 -2.29 34.05
N THR A 98 16.46 -1.54 34.95
CA THR A 98 15.67 -2.10 36.06
C THR A 98 14.33 -2.50 35.46
N THR A 99 14.30 -3.70 34.90
CA THR A 99 13.09 -4.34 34.38
C THR A 99 12.33 -4.96 35.54
N ASP A 100 11.62 -4.13 36.29
CA ASP A 100 10.43 -4.56 37.01
C ASP A 100 9.45 -3.37 37.11
N ALA A 101 9.00 -2.91 35.94
CA ALA A 101 7.83 -2.04 35.88
C ALA A 101 6.62 -2.91 36.26
N SER A 102 5.80 -2.46 37.20
CA SER A 102 4.64 -3.25 37.60
C SER A 102 3.68 -3.41 36.42
N GLU A 103 2.95 -4.52 36.39
CA GLU A 103 1.97 -4.81 35.34
C GLU A 103 0.98 -3.65 35.14
N ALA A 104 0.52 -3.04 36.24
CA ALA A 104 -0.36 -1.88 36.21
C ALA A 104 0.26 -0.68 35.46
N GLN A 105 1.56 -0.42 35.64
CA GLN A 105 2.27 0.65 34.92
C GLN A 105 2.40 0.33 33.43
N VAL A 106 2.63 -0.94 33.08
CA VAL A 106 2.68 -1.38 31.68
C VAL A 106 1.32 -1.21 31.02
N ILE A 107 0.22 -1.61 31.68
CA ILE A 107 -1.15 -1.43 31.20
C ILE A 107 -1.46 0.06 30.99
N GLU A 108 -1.15 0.91 31.96
CA GLU A 108 -1.39 2.35 31.86
C GLU A 108 -0.59 2.96 30.69
N ALA A 109 0.66 2.54 30.50
CA ALA A 109 1.47 2.97 29.37
C ALA A 109 0.86 2.52 28.03
N MET A 110 0.40 1.27 27.92
CA MET A 110 -0.25 0.76 26.71
C MET A 110 -1.51 1.55 26.37
N GLN A 111 -2.38 1.82 27.34
CA GLN A 111 -3.59 2.61 27.14
C GLN A 111 -3.28 4.04 26.66
N LYS A 112 -2.25 4.68 27.23
CA LYS A 112 -1.78 5.99 26.77
C LYS A 112 -1.29 5.93 25.31
N ILE A 113 -0.53 4.90 24.94
CA ILE A 113 -0.08 4.68 23.56
C ILE A 113 -1.29 4.50 22.62
N THR A 114 -2.27 3.68 22.99
CA THR A 114 -3.52 3.46 22.22
C THR A 114 -4.24 4.77 21.92
N SER A 115 -4.29 5.71 22.88
CA SER A 115 -4.92 7.03 22.65
C SER A 115 -4.14 7.91 21.66
N HIS A 116 -2.81 7.78 21.60
CA HIS A 116 -1.95 8.62 20.79
C HIS A 116 -1.67 8.07 19.40
N ILE A 117 -1.75 6.75 19.22
CA ILE A 117 -1.44 6.10 17.94
C ILE A 117 -2.48 6.41 16.86
N LYS A 118 -3.73 6.74 17.24
CA LYS A 118 -4.77 7.19 16.31
C LYS A 118 -4.48 8.56 15.70
N ASN A 119 -3.62 9.37 16.32
CA ASN A 119 -3.30 10.71 15.84
C ASN A 119 -2.07 10.65 14.92
N PRO A 120 -2.22 11.01 13.63
CA PRO A 120 -1.12 11.13 12.67
C PRO A 120 0.16 11.77 13.18
N ALA A 121 0.04 12.93 13.84
CA ALA A 121 1.19 13.71 14.28
C ALA A 121 1.96 13.04 15.44
N LYS A 122 1.29 12.13 16.17
CA LYS A 122 1.87 11.40 17.31
C LYS A 122 2.19 9.95 16.98
N PHE A 123 1.76 9.45 15.82
CA PHE A 123 1.88 8.06 15.41
C PHE A 123 3.31 7.55 15.51
N SER A 124 4.27 8.22 14.84
CA SER A 124 5.68 7.80 14.82
C SER A 124 6.29 7.61 16.21
N LYS A 125 5.94 8.50 17.15
CA LYS A 125 6.44 8.41 18.53
C LYS A 125 5.73 7.29 19.30
N ALA A 126 4.42 7.16 19.15
CA ALA A 126 3.62 6.11 19.78
C ALA A 126 4.04 4.71 19.30
N ALA A 127 4.27 4.53 17.99
CA ALA A 127 4.74 3.29 17.39
C ALA A 127 6.11 2.87 17.94
N LYS A 128 7.05 3.81 18.08
CA LYS A 128 8.37 3.54 18.69
C LYS A 128 8.27 3.09 20.15
N LEU A 129 7.38 3.70 20.94
CA LEU A 129 7.14 3.27 22.32
C LEU A 129 6.51 1.87 22.37
N ALA A 130 5.56 1.55 21.47
CA ALA A 130 4.99 0.22 21.37
C ALA A 130 6.07 -0.84 21.02
N ILE A 131 6.96 -0.55 20.07
CA ILE A 131 8.10 -1.41 19.73
C ILE A 131 9.01 -1.64 20.94
N GLN A 132 9.28 -0.60 21.73
CA GLN A 132 10.09 -0.74 22.95
C GLN A 132 9.44 -1.66 23.98
N LEU A 133 8.11 -1.66 24.12
CA LEU A 133 7.41 -2.59 25.01
C LEU A 133 7.61 -4.05 24.58
N ILE A 134 7.60 -4.31 23.27
CA ILE A 134 7.87 -5.66 22.73
C ILE A 134 9.31 -6.05 23.01
N GLN A 135 10.28 -5.20 22.67
CA GLN A 135 11.71 -5.45 22.85
C GLN A 135 12.11 -5.62 24.32
N ALA A 136 11.39 -4.98 25.24
CA ALA A 136 11.57 -5.14 26.68
C ALA A 136 10.92 -6.42 27.24
N GLY A 137 10.23 -7.21 26.42
CA GLY A 137 9.51 -8.42 26.87
C GLY A 137 8.31 -8.10 27.78
N SER A 138 7.75 -6.90 27.67
CA SER A 138 6.63 -6.45 28.50
C SER A 138 5.26 -6.94 27.99
N VAL A 139 5.19 -7.45 26.76
CA VAL A 139 3.99 -8.03 26.17
C VAL A 139 3.94 -9.52 26.55
N LYS A 140 3.15 -9.86 27.55
CA LYS A 140 2.88 -11.25 27.99
C LYS A 140 1.43 -11.61 27.71
N SER A 141 1.06 -12.89 27.86
CA SER A 141 -0.32 -13.36 27.65
C SER A 141 -1.36 -12.56 28.46
N GLU A 142 -1.05 -12.18 29.70
CA GLU A 142 -1.94 -11.43 30.60
C GLU A 142 -2.25 -10.00 30.12
N VAL A 143 -1.28 -9.36 29.47
CA VAL A 143 -1.35 -7.95 29.02
C VAL A 143 -1.54 -7.84 27.50
N SER A 144 -1.57 -8.98 26.81
CA SER A 144 -1.58 -9.08 25.35
C SER A 144 -2.76 -8.36 24.70
N ASP A 145 -3.93 -8.37 25.33
CA ASP A 145 -5.13 -7.67 24.85
C ASP A 145 -4.95 -6.15 24.81
N TYR A 146 -4.26 -5.56 25.79
CA TYR A 146 -3.95 -4.13 25.80
C TYR A 146 -2.95 -3.77 24.71
N PHE A 147 -1.97 -4.63 24.46
CA PHE A 147 -1.04 -4.45 23.35
C PHE A 147 -1.75 -4.59 22.00
N PHE A 148 -2.64 -5.56 21.87
CA PHE A 148 -3.42 -5.76 20.67
C PHE A 148 -4.32 -4.55 20.37
N ALA A 149 -4.90 -3.92 21.39
CA ALA A 149 -5.65 -2.69 21.25
C ALA A 149 -4.81 -1.53 20.67
N ILE A 150 -3.49 -1.49 20.91
CA ILE A 150 -2.59 -0.53 20.25
C ILE A 150 -2.54 -0.78 18.74
N LEU A 151 -2.42 -2.04 18.32
CA LEU A 151 -2.38 -2.43 16.91
C LEU A 151 -3.72 -2.18 16.21
N GLU A 152 -4.83 -2.47 16.89
CA GLU A 152 -6.16 -2.18 16.36
C GLU A 152 -6.37 -0.67 16.20
N ALA A 153 -5.97 0.12 17.21
CA ALA A 153 -6.06 1.56 17.15
C ALA A 153 -5.16 2.18 16.07
N SER A 154 -3.99 1.59 15.79
CA SER A 154 -3.15 2.05 14.68
C SER A 154 -3.83 1.80 13.34
N MET A 155 -4.36 0.59 13.12
CA MET A 155 -5.00 0.22 11.85
C MET A 155 -6.37 0.88 11.65
N SER A 156 -6.97 1.43 12.71
CA SER A 156 -8.19 2.24 12.65
C SER A 156 -7.94 3.74 12.49
N SER A 157 -6.68 4.15 12.31
CA SER A 157 -6.31 5.55 12.10
C SER A 157 -6.85 6.08 10.77
N SER A 158 -7.03 7.40 10.69
CA SER A 158 -7.45 8.09 9.46
C SER A 158 -6.40 8.06 8.34
N ILE A 159 -5.13 7.80 8.68
CA ILE A 159 -4.05 7.70 7.69
C ILE A 159 -3.84 6.25 7.29
N THR A 160 -3.79 6.04 5.98
CA THR A 160 -3.46 4.74 5.37
C THR A 160 -2.05 4.30 5.76
N CYS A 161 -1.88 3.04 6.16
CA CYS A 161 -0.58 2.48 6.54
C CYS A 161 0.49 2.47 5.42
N THR A 162 0.08 2.74 4.18
CA THR A 162 0.94 2.89 3.00
C THR A 162 1.35 4.33 2.69
N ASP A 163 0.90 5.31 3.49
CA ASP A 163 1.26 6.71 3.31
C ASP A 163 2.77 6.92 3.49
N PRO A 164 3.47 7.62 2.57
CA PRO A 164 4.91 7.81 2.63
C PRO A 164 5.45 8.37 3.95
N SER A 165 4.67 9.17 4.66
CA SER A 165 5.10 9.84 5.90
C SER A 165 5.14 8.91 7.11
N VAL A 166 4.35 7.83 7.10
CA VAL A 166 4.20 6.91 8.25
C VAL A 166 4.49 5.45 7.91
N ARG A 167 4.62 5.09 6.63
CA ARG A 167 4.83 3.70 6.18
C ARG A 167 5.98 2.99 6.86
N ALA A 168 7.10 3.69 7.12
CA ALA A 168 8.28 3.09 7.76
C ALA A 168 7.99 2.72 9.22
N ASP A 169 7.25 3.57 9.93
CA ASP A 169 6.87 3.31 11.32
C ASP A 169 5.80 2.21 11.41
N TYR A 170 4.82 2.17 10.50
CA TYR A 170 3.87 1.05 10.38
C TYR A 170 4.59 -0.26 10.07
N HIS A 171 5.47 -0.26 9.08
CA HIS A 171 6.26 -1.43 8.72
C HIS A 171 7.05 -1.94 9.92
N SER A 172 7.77 -1.07 10.63
CA SER A 172 8.54 -1.45 11.82
C SER A 172 7.66 -1.99 12.94
N LEU A 173 6.53 -1.33 13.23
CA LEU A 173 5.63 -1.74 14.30
C LEU A 173 5.03 -3.12 14.03
N LEU A 174 4.49 -3.35 12.83
CA LEU A 174 3.82 -4.60 12.49
C LEU A 174 4.83 -5.74 12.26
N THR A 175 6.04 -5.44 11.79
CA THR A 175 7.13 -6.43 11.73
C THR A 175 7.51 -6.90 13.13
N THR A 176 7.74 -5.99 14.08
CA THR A 176 8.08 -6.37 15.46
C THR A 176 6.89 -6.98 16.21
N ALA A 177 5.65 -6.60 15.88
CA ALA A 177 4.46 -7.21 16.48
C ALA A 177 4.34 -8.72 16.19
N GLN A 178 4.94 -9.23 15.11
CA GLN A 178 4.99 -10.67 14.83
C GLN A 178 5.69 -11.46 15.94
N ASP A 179 6.65 -10.87 16.66
CA ASP A 179 7.33 -11.53 17.77
C ASP A 179 6.39 -11.81 18.96
N THR A 180 5.27 -11.07 19.04
CA THR A 180 4.25 -11.25 20.08
C THR A 180 3.19 -12.29 19.73
N LYS A 181 3.27 -12.90 18.53
CA LYS A 181 2.22 -13.79 17.99
C LYS A 181 1.92 -14.96 18.93
N GLU A 182 2.88 -15.46 19.69
CA GLU A 182 2.66 -16.55 20.65
C GLU A 182 1.69 -16.20 21.79
N HIS A 183 1.63 -14.93 22.19
CA HIS A 183 0.75 -14.44 23.26
C HIS A 183 -0.66 -14.09 22.79
N LEU A 184 -0.91 -14.08 21.47
CA LEU A 184 -2.19 -13.69 20.89
C LEU A 184 -3.14 -14.89 20.74
N ASN A 185 -4.44 -14.62 20.87
CA ASN A 185 -5.48 -15.60 20.56
C ASN A 185 -5.65 -15.79 19.03
N LYS A 186 -6.46 -16.76 18.60
CA LYS A 186 -6.65 -17.09 17.17
C LYS A 186 -7.18 -15.90 16.36
N LYS A 187 -8.15 -15.17 16.89
CA LYS A 187 -8.72 -13.96 16.28
C LYS A 187 -7.67 -12.89 16.01
N GLN A 188 -6.92 -12.57 17.06
CA GLN A 188 -5.87 -11.56 17.04
C GLN A 188 -4.75 -11.95 16.08
N LYS A 189 -4.38 -13.24 16.03
CA LYS A 189 -3.41 -13.77 15.06
C LYS A 189 -3.86 -13.53 13.62
N ASN A 190 -5.12 -13.84 13.32
CA ASN A 190 -5.71 -13.65 11.99
C ASN A 190 -5.74 -12.16 11.60
N GLN A 191 -6.12 -11.28 12.52
CA GLN A 191 -6.10 -9.83 12.29
C GLN A 191 -4.66 -9.31 12.07
N LEU A 192 -3.71 -9.73 12.90
CA LEU A 192 -2.30 -9.37 12.77
C LEU A 192 -1.72 -9.82 11.42
N GLU A 193 -2.09 -11.02 10.95
CA GLU A 193 -1.69 -11.52 9.63
C GLU A 193 -2.22 -10.62 8.50
N THR A 194 -3.50 -10.24 8.56
CA THR A 194 -4.11 -9.31 7.59
C THR A 194 -3.43 -7.95 7.62
N TRP A 195 -3.19 -7.40 8.80
CA TRP A 195 -2.51 -6.11 8.96
C TRP A 195 -1.07 -6.16 8.48
N THR A 196 -0.40 -7.30 8.61
CA THR A 196 0.96 -7.49 8.10
C THR A 196 0.99 -7.50 6.57
N LEU A 197 -0.02 -8.10 5.91
CA LEU A 197 -0.16 -7.95 4.46
C LEU A 197 -0.30 -6.47 4.06
N ASN A 198 -1.14 -5.71 4.76
CA ASN A 198 -1.40 -4.30 4.45
C ASN A 198 -0.25 -3.35 4.80
N ALA A 199 0.45 -3.56 5.91
CA ALA A 199 1.40 -2.60 6.47
C ALA A 199 2.87 -2.99 6.26
N VAL A 200 3.16 -4.27 6.03
CA VAL A 200 4.52 -4.77 5.79
C VAL A 200 4.67 -5.12 4.32
N VAL A 201 3.93 -6.12 3.85
CA VAL A 201 4.07 -6.65 2.48
C VAL A 201 3.71 -5.59 1.44
N ALA A 202 2.63 -4.82 1.64
CA ALA A 202 2.28 -3.74 0.73
C ALA A 202 3.33 -2.62 0.72
N ASN A 203 3.94 -2.32 1.88
CA ASN A 203 4.98 -1.30 1.98
C ASN A 203 6.30 -1.72 1.33
N ASP A 204 6.63 -3.02 1.38
CA ASP A 204 7.78 -3.59 0.68
C ASP A 204 7.68 -3.47 -0.86
N LEU A 205 6.48 -3.24 -1.42
CA LEU A 205 6.31 -2.97 -2.86
C LEU A 205 6.73 -1.54 -3.25
N TYR A 206 6.85 -0.62 -2.30
CA TYR A 206 7.34 0.75 -2.54
C TYR A 206 8.85 0.90 -2.37
N THR A 207 9.58 -0.20 -2.35
CA THR A 207 11.05 -0.23 -2.30
C THR A 207 11.68 0.06 -3.66
N ASP A 208 12.96 0.42 -3.62
CA ASP A 208 13.87 0.45 -4.78
C ASP A 208 14.83 -0.75 -4.81
N ASP A 209 14.70 -1.68 -3.84
CA ASP A 209 15.44 -2.95 -3.80
C ASP A 209 14.65 -4.08 -4.48
N SER A 210 15.20 -4.58 -5.58
CA SER A 210 14.61 -5.68 -6.35
C SER A 210 14.40 -6.97 -5.55
N PHE A 211 15.25 -7.26 -4.55
CA PHE A 211 15.12 -8.46 -3.73
C PHE A 211 13.97 -8.33 -2.75
N VAL A 212 13.84 -7.18 -2.09
CA VAL A 212 12.72 -6.89 -1.18
C VAL A 212 11.39 -6.93 -1.95
N PHE A 213 11.33 -6.29 -3.11
CA PHE A 213 10.13 -6.31 -3.97
C PHE A 213 9.75 -7.74 -4.39
N SER A 214 10.74 -8.53 -4.83
CA SER A 214 10.51 -9.92 -5.26
C SER A 214 10.07 -10.82 -4.11
N LYS A 215 10.62 -10.61 -2.91
CA LYS A 215 10.22 -11.31 -1.70
C LYS A 215 8.77 -11.00 -1.34
N ALA A 216 8.38 -9.73 -1.34
CA ALA A 216 7.00 -9.31 -1.09
C ALA A 216 6.03 -9.91 -2.13
N ALA A 217 6.38 -9.87 -3.42
CA ALA A 217 5.61 -10.53 -4.46
C ALA A 217 5.48 -12.05 -4.23
N GLY A 218 6.54 -12.71 -3.75
CA GLY A 218 6.51 -14.11 -3.34
C GLY A 218 5.52 -14.40 -2.21
N GLN A 219 5.52 -13.56 -1.17
CA GLN A 219 4.58 -13.67 -0.05
C GLN A 219 3.12 -13.47 -0.49
N ILE A 220 2.87 -12.52 -1.40
CA ILE A 220 1.52 -12.30 -1.97
C ILE A 220 1.08 -13.55 -2.74
N LYS A 221 1.96 -14.15 -3.56
CA LYS A 221 1.64 -15.39 -4.28
C LYS A 221 1.28 -16.53 -3.33
N GLU A 222 2.07 -16.71 -2.27
CA GLU A 222 1.82 -17.74 -1.27
C GLU A 222 0.47 -17.52 -0.57
N ALA A 223 0.18 -16.29 -0.16
CA ALA A 223 -1.09 -15.93 0.45
C ALA A 223 -2.29 -16.19 -0.49
N ILE A 224 -2.16 -15.88 -1.78
CA ILE A 224 -3.18 -16.20 -2.79
C ILE A 224 -3.39 -17.72 -2.90
N SER A 225 -2.31 -18.51 -2.94
CA SER A 225 -2.41 -19.97 -3.03
C SER A 225 -3.06 -20.60 -1.79
N ASN A 226 -2.92 -19.96 -0.63
CA ASN A 226 -3.47 -20.43 0.64
C ASN A 226 -4.94 -20.03 0.85
N LEU A 227 -5.51 -19.11 0.06
CA LEU A 227 -6.92 -18.74 0.15
C LEU A 227 -7.85 -19.90 -0.24
N PRO A 228 -8.94 -20.18 0.49
CA PRO A 228 -9.97 -21.09 0.01
C PRO A 228 -10.69 -20.53 -1.23
N VAL A 229 -11.28 -21.42 -2.03
CA VAL A 229 -12.15 -21.04 -3.15
C VAL A 229 -13.30 -20.19 -2.61
N ALA A 230 -13.61 -19.08 -3.27
CA ALA A 230 -14.70 -18.20 -2.85
C ALA A 230 -16.05 -18.89 -3.05
N ALA A 231 -16.92 -18.80 -2.05
CA ALA A 231 -18.25 -19.40 -2.11
C ALA A 231 -19.28 -18.42 -2.70
N GLU A 232 -20.37 -18.95 -3.27
CA GLU A 232 -21.47 -18.13 -3.83
C GLU A 232 -22.12 -17.20 -2.77
N GLU A 233 -22.13 -17.62 -1.51
CA GLU A 233 -22.60 -16.78 -0.39
C GLU A 233 -21.74 -15.51 -0.24
N GLU A 234 -20.42 -15.63 -0.38
CA GLU A 234 -19.48 -14.51 -0.27
C GLU A 234 -19.66 -13.54 -1.44
N ASP A 235 -19.96 -14.05 -2.63
CA ASP A 235 -20.29 -13.26 -3.82
C ASP A 235 -21.59 -12.45 -3.60
N ALA A 236 -22.61 -13.06 -3.01
CA ALA A 236 -23.87 -12.39 -2.70
C ALA A 236 -23.73 -11.32 -1.59
N GLU A 237 -22.89 -11.57 -0.57
CA GLU A 237 -22.58 -10.60 0.49
C GLU A 237 -21.78 -9.41 -0.03
N GLU A 238 -20.81 -9.63 -0.91
CA GLU A 238 -20.06 -8.55 -1.57
C GLU A 238 -21.01 -7.68 -2.41
N ALA A 239 -21.86 -8.29 -3.23
CA ALA A 239 -22.84 -7.58 -4.06
C ALA A 239 -23.79 -6.71 -3.21
N LYS A 240 -24.29 -7.24 -2.08
CA LYS A 240 -25.11 -6.46 -1.13
C LYS A 240 -24.35 -5.28 -0.54
N SER A 241 -23.08 -5.47 -0.15
CA SER A 241 -22.27 -4.38 0.41
C SER A 241 -21.97 -3.27 -0.60
N LEU A 242 -21.81 -3.61 -1.88
CA LEU A 242 -21.63 -2.63 -2.95
C LEU A 242 -22.91 -1.82 -3.20
N ILE A 243 -24.08 -2.47 -3.18
CA ILE A 243 -25.37 -1.79 -3.34
C ILE A 243 -25.64 -0.82 -2.17
N ASP A 244 -25.41 -1.25 -0.93
CA ASP A 244 -25.62 -0.40 0.27
C ASP A 244 -24.73 0.87 0.26
N SER A 245 -23.48 0.74 -0.21
CA SER A 245 -22.59 1.89 -0.40
C SER A 245 -23.02 2.85 -1.52
N SER A 246 -23.84 2.40 -2.47
CA SER A 246 -24.38 3.24 -3.56
C SER A 246 -25.68 3.94 -3.19
N VAL A 247 -26.47 3.38 -2.26
CA VAL A 247 -27.75 3.96 -1.79
C VAL A 247 -27.51 5.11 -0.81
N THR A 248 -26.41 5.09 -0.05
CA THR A 248 -26.05 6.15 0.91
C THR A 248 -25.50 7.44 0.27
N ALA A 249 -25.32 7.47 -1.06
CA ALA A 249 -24.83 8.64 -1.80
C ALA A 249 -25.96 9.52 -2.39
N ASP A 250 -27.24 9.13 -2.28
CA ASP A 250 -28.36 9.82 -2.94
C ASP A 250 -29.60 10.06 -2.04
N GLU A 251 -29.40 10.40 -0.77
CA GLU A 251 -30.51 10.92 0.05
C GLU A 251 -30.15 12.25 0.72
N GLY A 252 -30.39 13.32 -0.03
CA GLY A 252 -30.55 14.66 0.51
C GLY A 252 -31.83 15.29 -0.04
N SER A 253 -33.00 14.97 0.54
CA SER A 253 -34.15 15.88 0.70
C SER A 253 -35.34 15.23 1.46
N GLN A 254 -35.52 15.78 2.67
CA GLN A 254 -36.64 15.82 3.61
C GLN A 254 -38.09 15.36 3.20
N ALA A 255 -38.62 14.48 4.06
CA ALA A 255 -39.99 14.35 4.63
C ALA A 255 -41.22 14.03 3.75
N HIS A 256 -41.92 12.93 4.09
CA HIS A 256 -43.21 12.99 4.80
C HIS A 256 -43.68 11.62 5.33
N ALA A 257 -44.35 11.66 6.48
CA ALA A 257 -44.99 10.56 7.16
C ALA A 257 -46.18 9.96 6.37
N THR A 258 -46.38 8.64 6.52
CA THR A 258 -47.71 8.03 6.52
C THR A 258 -47.72 6.82 7.45
N ASP A 259 -48.46 6.97 8.54
CA ASP A 259 -49.13 5.90 9.26
C ASP A 259 -49.90 4.99 8.30
N LYS A 260 -49.79 3.67 8.51
CA LYS A 260 -50.90 2.72 8.43
C LYS A 260 -50.52 1.35 9.00
N ASP A 261 -50.87 1.22 10.27
CA ASP A 261 -51.53 0.09 10.93
C ASP A 261 -52.09 -1.03 10.03
N ASN A 262 -51.67 -2.29 10.25
CA ASN A 262 -52.52 -3.38 10.77
C ASN A 262 -51.80 -4.75 10.82
N GLY A 263 -51.87 -5.42 11.97
CA GLY A 263 -51.44 -6.81 12.16
C GLY A 263 -51.44 -7.22 13.62
N GLY A 264 -52.63 -7.34 14.20
CA GLY A 264 -52.88 -7.43 15.65
C GLY A 264 -52.28 -8.64 16.38
N GLU A 265 -51.63 -8.32 17.49
CA GLU A 265 -51.69 -9.13 18.71
C GLU A 265 -52.18 -8.20 19.81
N GLU A 266 -53.42 -8.42 20.26
CA GLU A 266 -54.06 -7.72 21.37
C GLU A 266 -53.20 -7.90 22.64
N ALA A 267 -52.51 -6.85 23.05
CA ALA A 267 -51.91 -6.82 24.39
C ALA A 267 -53.03 -6.61 25.42
N ASP A 268 -53.20 -7.57 26.33
CA ASP A 268 -54.20 -7.58 27.41
C ASP A 268 -54.18 -6.26 28.21
N PRO A 269 -55.23 -5.42 28.11
CA PRO A 269 -55.26 -4.10 28.72
C PRO A 269 -55.41 -4.12 30.25
N PHE A 270 -55.53 -5.29 30.88
CA PHE A 270 -55.61 -5.44 32.33
C PHE A 270 -54.42 -6.19 32.96
N GLY A 271 -53.42 -6.61 32.17
CA GLY A 271 -52.17 -7.19 32.70
C GLY A 271 -52.36 -8.44 33.57
N LEU A 272 -53.42 -9.21 33.33
CA LEU A 272 -53.81 -10.39 34.11
C LEU A 272 -53.00 -11.64 33.71
N ASP A 273 -52.38 -11.63 32.52
CA ASP A 273 -51.48 -12.70 32.08
C ASP A 273 -50.22 -12.86 32.96
N ALA A 274 -49.86 -11.85 33.75
CA ALA A 274 -48.78 -11.93 34.74
C ALA A 274 -49.17 -12.73 36.01
N LEU A 275 -50.45 -13.04 36.21
CA LEU A 275 -50.98 -13.65 37.43
C LEU A 275 -51.33 -15.13 37.28
N ILE A 276 -51.12 -15.74 36.11
CA ILE A 276 -51.28 -17.19 35.92
C ILE A 276 -49.90 -17.86 36.07
N PRO A 277 -49.63 -18.60 37.15
CA PRO A 277 -48.39 -19.35 37.27
C PRO A 277 -48.43 -20.49 36.23
N ARG A 278 -47.70 -20.34 35.12
CA ARG A 278 -47.50 -21.44 34.17
C ARG A 278 -46.85 -22.59 34.92
N SER A 279 -47.62 -23.65 35.11
CA SER A 279 -47.26 -24.86 35.83
C SER A 279 -45.92 -25.42 35.37
N ALA A 280 -45.01 -25.57 36.31
CA ALA A 280 -43.73 -26.25 36.14
C ALA A 280 -43.90 -27.66 35.58
N LYS A 281 -43.54 -27.86 34.31
CA LYS A 281 -43.19 -29.20 33.79
C LYS A 281 -41.69 -29.41 33.90
N LYS A 282 -41.32 -29.84 35.11
CA LYS A 282 -40.28 -30.80 35.47
C LYS A 282 -39.68 -31.54 34.26
N GLY A 283 -38.41 -31.26 33.96
CA GLY A 283 -37.57 -32.12 33.12
C GLY A 283 -36.59 -31.38 32.21
N GLU A 284 -35.70 -30.54 32.74
CA GLU A 284 -34.65 -29.96 31.90
C GLU A 284 -33.31 -29.78 32.62
N LYS A 285 -32.39 -30.71 32.33
CA LYS A 285 -30.94 -30.48 32.20
C LYS A 285 -30.42 -31.49 31.14
N PRO A 286 -29.47 -31.16 30.24
CA PRO A 286 -28.87 -29.86 29.92
C PRO A 286 -28.93 -29.58 28.38
N ARG A 287 -29.94 -28.85 27.88
CA ARG A 287 -29.92 -28.33 26.49
C ARG A 287 -29.07 -27.07 26.32
N VAL A 288 -28.81 -26.36 27.43
CA VAL A 288 -28.04 -25.11 27.47
C VAL A 288 -26.59 -25.27 26.96
N ASN A 289 -25.97 -26.45 27.16
CA ASN A 289 -24.58 -26.69 26.73
C ASN A 289 -24.46 -26.87 25.19
N ASN A 290 -25.48 -27.45 24.54
CA ASN A 290 -25.46 -27.63 23.09
C ASN A 290 -25.74 -26.30 22.35
N GLU A 291 -26.60 -25.46 22.90
CA GLU A 291 -26.91 -24.15 22.30
C GLU A 291 -25.74 -23.17 22.42
N ALA A 292 -25.07 -23.14 23.59
CA ALA A 292 -23.84 -22.36 23.77
C ALA A 292 -22.71 -22.84 22.86
N ALA A 293 -22.50 -24.17 22.74
CA ALA A 293 -21.50 -24.73 21.83
C ALA A 293 -21.81 -24.46 20.35
N MET A 294 -23.09 -24.49 19.96
CA MET A 294 -23.51 -24.17 18.59
C MET A 294 -23.34 -22.68 18.28
N LYS A 295 -23.60 -21.81 19.26
CA LYS A 295 -23.39 -20.35 19.14
C LYS A 295 -21.90 -20.01 18.98
N ILE A 296 -21.03 -20.62 19.78
CA ILE A 296 -19.57 -20.43 19.69
C ILE A 296 -19.06 -20.89 18.30
N ARG A 297 -19.49 -22.07 17.82
CA ARG A 297 -19.10 -22.55 16.49
C ARG A 297 -19.53 -21.60 15.37
N LYS A 298 -20.76 -21.09 15.45
CA LYS A 298 -21.28 -20.13 14.48
C LYS A 298 -20.49 -18.82 14.51
N GLU A 299 -20.15 -18.32 15.69
CA GLU A 299 -19.33 -17.12 15.85
C GLU A 299 -17.91 -17.31 15.27
N ASP A 300 -17.28 -18.46 15.53
CA ASP A 300 -15.99 -18.81 14.95
C ASP A 300 -16.06 -18.87 13.41
N GLU A 301 -17.12 -19.47 12.85
CA GLU A 301 -17.33 -19.52 11.39
C GLU A 301 -17.50 -18.12 10.80
N GLU A 302 -18.35 -17.27 11.39
CA GLU A 302 -18.53 -15.89 10.96
C GLU A 302 -17.21 -15.09 11.04
N GLU A 303 -16.41 -15.32 12.08
CA GLU A 303 -15.12 -14.66 12.23
C GLU A 303 -14.11 -15.11 11.17
N THR A 304 -14.07 -16.40 10.84
CA THR A 304 -13.23 -16.90 9.75
C THR A 304 -13.67 -16.33 8.40
N LYS A 305 -14.98 -16.21 8.13
CA LYS A 305 -15.49 -15.52 6.94
C LYS A 305 -15.04 -14.06 6.88
N ARG A 306 -15.15 -13.31 8.00
CA ARG A 306 -14.67 -11.91 8.09
C ARG A 306 -13.17 -11.80 7.83
N PHE A 307 -12.37 -12.69 8.42
CA PHE A 307 -10.93 -12.75 8.20
C PHE A 307 -10.60 -12.99 6.72
N LEU A 308 -11.22 -13.98 6.09
CA LEU A 308 -11.01 -14.27 4.67
C LEU A 308 -11.39 -13.08 3.78
N LYS A 309 -12.51 -12.40 4.09
CA LYS A 309 -12.89 -11.16 3.40
C LYS A 309 -11.81 -10.10 3.52
N SER A 310 -11.31 -9.82 4.73
CA SER A 310 -10.25 -8.83 4.94
C SER A 310 -8.93 -9.22 4.28
N GLN A 311 -8.57 -10.50 4.29
CA GLN A 311 -7.37 -11.03 3.64
C GLN A 311 -7.44 -10.88 2.12
N ARG A 312 -8.59 -11.20 1.50
CA ARG A 312 -8.79 -11.00 0.06
C ARG A 312 -8.67 -9.53 -0.34
N VAL A 313 -9.28 -8.62 0.42
CA VAL A 313 -9.18 -7.17 0.19
C VAL A 313 -7.73 -6.68 0.31
N ALA A 314 -6.98 -7.17 1.30
CA ALA A 314 -5.57 -6.84 1.47
C ALA A 314 -4.74 -7.29 0.25
N LEU A 315 -5.00 -8.49 -0.28
CA LEU A 315 -4.31 -9.01 -1.45
C LEU A 315 -4.60 -8.21 -2.73
N ILE A 316 -5.85 -7.79 -2.93
CA ILE A 316 -6.22 -6.90 -4.04
C ILE A 316 -5.47 -5.56 -3.92
N THR A 317 -5.40 -5.00 -2.72
CA THR A 317 -4.64 -3.76 -2.45
C THR A 317 -3.16 -3.94 -2.80
N CYS A 318 -2.54 -5.04 -2.40
CA CYS A 318 -1.16 -5.35 -2.75
C CYS A 318 -0.95 -5.50 -4.27
N LEU A 319 -1.89 -6.13 -4.98
CA LEU A 319 -1.83 -6.27 -6.45
C LEU A 319 -1.91 -4.91 -7.15
N ASP A 320 -2.78 -4.01 -6.68
CA ASP A 320 -2.86 -2.65 -7.21
C ASP A 320 -1.54 -1.87 -6.99
N ILE A 321 -1.00 -1.91 -5.77
CA ILE A 321 0.27 -1.25 -5.45
C ILE A 321 1.41 -1.78 -6.33
N ALA A 322 1.49 -3.10 -6.53
CA ALA A 322 2.48 -3.71 -7.40
C ALA A 322 2.30 -3.25 -8.86
N ALA A 323 1.07 -3.20 -9.37
CA ALA A 323 0.76 -2.76 -10.72
C ALA A 323 1.19 -1.31 -10.98
N ARG A 324 1.03 -0.41 -10.02
CA ARG A 324 1.49 1.00 -10.11
C ARG A 324 3.01 1.11 -10.29
N ARG A 325 3.78 0.07 -9.94
CA ARG A 325 5.24 0.01 -10.12
C ARG A 325 5.66 -0.56 -11.49
N TYR A 326 4.73 -0.90 -12.38
CA TYR A 326 5.07 -1.46 -13.70
C TYR A 326 5.90 -0.53 -14.60
N LYS A 327 5.82 0.79 -14.34
CA LYS A 327 6.68 1.79 -15.00
C LYS A 327 8.17 1.60 -14.70
N THR A 328 8.52 0.84 -13.66
CA THR A 328 9.89 0.57 -13.26
C THR A 328 10.39 -0.71 -13.95
N PRO A 329 11.37 -0.64 -14.87
CA PRO A 329 11.74 -1.77 -15.73
C PRO A 329 12.12 -3.05 -14.97
N TRP A 330 12.87 -2.93 -13.88
CA TRP A 330 13.31 -4.09 -13.10
C TRP A 330 12.17 -4.80 -12.36
N CYS A 331 11.03 -4.15 -12.11
CA CYS A 331 9.86 -4.77 -11.45
C CYS A 331 8.99 -5.59 -12.43
N GLN A 332 9.03 -5.27 -13.73
CA GLN A 332 8.01 -5.69 -14.69
C GLN A 332 7.82 -7.20 -14.77
N THR A 333 8.91 -7.96 -14.86
CA THR A 333 8.84 -9.43 -14.92
C THR A 333 8.23 -10.03 -13.66
N VAL A 334 8.54 -9.48 -12.50
CA VAL A 334 7.97 -9.93 -11.22
C VAL A 334 6.47 -9.63 -11.17
N ILE A 335 6.06 -8.45 -11.62
CA ILE A 335 4.65 -8.06 -11.68
C ILE A 335 3.88 -8.94 -12.68
N ASP A 336 4.44 -9.20 -13.87
CA ASP A 336 3.84 -10.11 -14.86
C ASP A 336 3.54 -11.48 -14.23
N ILE A 337 4.53 -12.05 -13.52
CA ILE A 337 4.41 -13.36 -12.87
C ILE A 337 3.37 -13.32 -11.74
N LEU A 338 3.39 -12.26 -10.92
CA LEU A 338 2.48 -12.08 -9.78
C LEU A 338 1.03 -11.95 -10.24
N VAL A 339 0.74 -11.06 -11.20
CA VAL A 339 -0.62 -10.81 -11.68
C VAL A 339 -1.13 -12.01 -12.46
N LYS A 340 -0.28 -12.68 -13.26
CA LYS A 340 -0.66 -13.94 -13.89
C LYS A 340 -1.05 -14.99 -12.85
N HIS A 341 -0.27 -15.13 -11.79
CA HIS A 341 -0.58 -16.08 -10.71
C HIS A 341 -1.90 -15.77 -10.02
N ALA A 342 -2.22 -14.49 -9.80
CA ALA A 342 -3.51 -14.07 -9.26
C ALA A 342 -4.66 -14.44 -10.20
N PHE A 343 -4.49 -14.22 -11.51
CA PHE A 343 -5.47 -14.57 -12.53
C PHE A 343 -5.67 -16.08 -12.67
N ASP A 344 -4.59 -16.87 -12.66
CA ASP A 344 -4.67 -18.33 -12.71
C ASP A 344 -5.40 -18.91 -11.47
N ASN A 345 -5.43 -18.16 -10.36
CA ASN A 345 -6.14 -18.50 -9.12
C ASN A 345 -7.40 -17.64 -8.89
N VAL A 346 -7.99 -17.05 -9.93
CA VAL A 346 -9.10 -16.09 -9.81
C VAL A 346 -10.32 -16.63 -9.06
N ALA A 347 -10.57 -17.95 -9.11
CA ALA A 347 -11.66 -18.60 -8.37
C ALA A 347 -11.57 -18.46 -6.84
N ARG A 348 -10.40 -18.09 -6.29
CA ARG A 348 -10.21 -17.84 -4.85
C ARG A 348 -10.67 -16.45 -4.40
N PHE A 349 -10.99 -15.57 -5.35
CA PHE A 349 -11.51 -14.23 -5.11
C PHE A 349 -13.03 -14.18 -5.31
N THR A 350 -13.67 -13.20 -4.69
CA THR A 350 -15.12 -12.95 -4.84
C THR A 350 -15.44 -12.29 -6.18
N ALA A 351 -16.68 -12.37 -6.66
CA ALA A 351 -17.08 -11.95 -8.01
C ALA A 351 -16.56 -10.55 -8.42
N GLY A 352 -16.70 -9.53 -7.56
CA GLY A 352 -16.22 -8.17 -7.86
C GLY A 352 -14.69 -8.11 -7.95
N GLN A 353 -14.00 -8.88 -7.12
CA GLN A 353 -12.56 -9.02 -7.12
C GLN A 353 -12.05 -9.82 -8.33
N ARG A 354 -12.80 -10.84 -8.79
CA ARG A 354 -12.47 -11.59 -10.01
C ARG A 354 -12.43 -10.67 -11.22
N ASP A 355 -13.41 -9.78 -11.34
CA ASP A 355 -13.46 -8.79 -12.40
C ASP A 355 -12.30 -7.81 -12.32
N ALA A 356 -11.95 -7.35 -11.10
CA ALA A 356 -10.80 -6.47 -10.88
C ALA A 356 -9.48 -7.14 -11.29
N VAL A 357 -9.26 -8.40 -10.88
CA VAL A 357 -8.08 -9.19 -11.28
C VAL A 357 -8.05 -9.44 -12.78
N GLY A 358 -9.20 -9.71 -13.41
CA GLY A 358 -9.33 -9.89 -14.85
C GLY A 358 -8.96 -8.63 -15.64
N ARG A 359 -9.46 -7.45 -15.22
CA ARG A 359 -9.09 -6.16 -15.81
C ARG A 359 -7.60 -5.86 -15.64
N LEU A 360 -7.06 -6.11 -14.44
CA LEU A 360 -5.65 -5.91 -14.16
C LEU A 360 -4.78 -6.80 -15.06
N TRP A 361 -5.13 -8.08 -15.20
CA TRP A 361 -4.41 -9.01 -16.06
C TRP A 361 -4.45 -8.60 -17.54
N ALA A 362 -5.61 -8.15 -18.04
CA ALA A 362 -5.72 -7.65 -19.41
C ALA A 362 -4.77 -6.47 -19.66
N SER A 363 -4.73 -5.51 -18.74
CA SER A 363 -3.82 -4.35 -18.82
C SER A 363 -2.34 -4.75 -18.80
N ILE A 364 -1.95 -5.61 -17.86
CA ILE A 364 -0.56 -6.08 -17.75
C ILE A 364 -0.14 -6.90 -18.97
N ARG A 365 -1.03 -7.74 -19.51
CA ARG A 365 -0.78 -8.52 -20.74
C ARG A 365 -0.60 -7.63 -21.96
N GLU A 366 -1.36 -6.54 -22.06
CA GLU A 366 -1.18 -5.54 -23.10
C GLU A 366 0.19 -4.86 -22.96
N GLN A 367 0.56 -4.42 -21.76
CA GLN A 367 1.87 -3.82 -21.50
C GLN A 367 3.02 -4.79 -21.79
N GLN A 368 2.88 -6.06 -21.41
CA GLN A 368 3.85 -7.11 -21.74
C GLN A 368 4.00 -7.28 -23.27
N THR A 369 2.88 -7.22 -24.01
CA THR A 369 2.89 -7.31 -25.48
C THR A 369 3.57 -6.08 -26.11
N ARG A 370 3.28 -4.87 -25.61
CA ARG A 370 3.92 -3.62 -26.04
C ARG A 370 5.45 -3.67 -25.83
N ARG A 371 5.89 -4.15 -24.67
CA ARG A 371 7.32 -4.34 -24.37
C ARG A 371 7.99 -5.33 -25.31
N LYS A 372 7.35 -6.46 -25.62
CA LYS A 372 7.87 -7.46 -26.58
C LYS A 372 7.97 -6.89 -28.00
N GLN A 373 7.10 -5.95 -28.36
CA GLN A 373 7.11 -5.28 -29.67
C GLN A 373 8.12 -4.11 -29.74
N GLY A 374 8.88 -3.83 -28.68
CA GLY A 374 9.79 -2.68 -28.63
C GLY A 374 9.06 -1.32 -28.63
N LYS A 375 7.77 -1.30 -28.31
CA LYS A 375 6.98 -0.07 -28.19
C LYS A 375 7.10 0.44 -26.76
N SER A 376 7.56 1.67 -26.60
CA SER A 376 7.58 2.39 -25.33
C SER A 376 6.16 2.59 -24.79
N VAL A 377 6.04 2.99 -23.52
CA VAL A 377 4.75 3.26 -22.84
C VAL A 377 3.90 4.28 -23.63
N ASN A 378 4.54 5.21 -24.34
CA ASN A 378 3.89 6.20 -25.22
C ASN A 378 3.60 5.70 -26.65
N GLY A 379 3.74 4.40 -26.94
CA GLY A 379 3.47 3.82 -28.26
C GLY A 379 4.50 4.12 -29.34
N LYS A 380 5.54 4.91 -29.04
CA LYS A 380 6.69 5.13 -29.93
C LYS A 380 7.63 3.93 -29.87
N LEU A 381 8.19 3.55 -31.02
CA LEU A 381 9.26 2.55 -31.08
C LEU A 381 10.43 3.07 -30.24
N ASP A 382 10.78 2.33 -29.19
CA ASP A 382 11.90 2.70 -28.32
C ASP A 382 13.18 2.37 -29.09
N VAL A 383 13.76 3.40 -29.72
CA VAL A 383 15.04 3.29 -30.41
C VAL A 383 16.05 2.86 -29.35
N ASN A 384 16.56 1.63 -29.45
CA ASN A 384 17.45 1.08 -28.43
C ASN A 384 18.65 2.02 -28.26
N ALA A 385 19.22 2.14 -27.06
CA ALA A 385 20.39 3.01 -26.82
C ALA A 385 21.51 2.76 -27.83
N PHE A 386 21.65 1.51 -28.29
CA PHE A 386 22.54 1.13 -29.39
C PHE A 386 22.16 1.73 -30.74
N GLU A 387 20.88 1.68 -31.14
CA GLU A 387 20.39 2.27 -32.39
C GLU A 387 20.47 3.80 -32.37
N TRP A 388 20.21 4.42 -31.21
CA TRP A 388 20.41 5.85 -31.01
C TRP A 388 21.90 6.22 -31.14
N LEU A 389 22.80 5.43 -30.55
CA LEU A 389 24.24 5.61 -30.68
C LEU A 389 24.70 5.38 -32.13
N GLN A 390 24.16 4.37 -32.80
CA GLN A 390 24.46 4.05 -34.18
C GLN A 390 24.00 5.17 -35.10
N GLN A 391 22.80 5.73 -34.90
CA GLN A 391 22.31 6.86 -35.66
C GLN A 391 23.15 8.12 -35.41
N LYS A 392 23.54 8.35 -34.16
CA LYS A 392 24.46 9.43 -33.78
C LYS A 392 25.79 9.30 -34.53
N TYR A 393 26.46 8.16 -34.44
CA TYR A 393 27.75 7.93 -35.08
C TYR A 393 27.67 7.76 -36.60
N ALA A 394 26.55 7.29 -37.16
CA ALA A 394 26.34 7.20 -38.60
C ALA A 394 26.25 8.58 -39.26
N SER A 395 25.77 9.59 -38.52
CA SER A 395 25.75 10.99 -38.97
C SER A 395 27.06 11.74 -38.66
N GLU A 396 27.94 11.15 -37.85
CA GLU A 396 29.15 11.81 -37.36
C GLU A 396 30.30 11.59 -38.35
N LYS A 397 30.87 12.69 -38.87
CA LYS A 397 31.95 12.63 -39.84
C LYS A 397 33.25 12.19 -39.15
N ILE A 398 33.61 10.92 -39.31
CA ILE A 398 34.91 10.40 -38.92
C ILE A 398 35.98 11.04 -39.80
N SER A 399 36.84 11.87 -39.20
CA SER A 399 37.99 12.46 -39.89
C SER A 399 38.96 11.35 -40.29
N ILE A 400 39.40 11.36 -41.56
CA ILE A 400 40.36 10.41 -42.16
C ILE A 400 41.71 10.41 -41.41
N ARG A 401 41.95 11.40 -40.53
CA ARG A 401 43.13 11.47 -39.67
C ARG A 401 42.83 11.04 -38.22
N HIS A 402 42.09 9.96 -37.99
CA HIS A 402 41.92 9.29 -36.68
C HIS A 402 41.80 10.19 -35.43
N SER A 403 41.21 11.38 -35.54
CA SER A 403 40.97 12.25 -34.38
C SER A 403 39.47 12.55 -34.27
N VAL A 404 38.90 12.09 -33.16
CA VAL A 404 37.57 12.50 -32.71
C VAL A 404 37.70 13.91 -32.11
N GLY A 405 37.01 14.88 -32.71
CA GLY A 405 36.95 16.27 -32.22
C GLY A 405 37.67 17.28 -33.10
N ALA A 406 37.10 17.61 -34.26
CA ALA A 406 37.51 18.74 -35.08
C ALA A 406 36.58 19.96 -34.92
N SER A 407 35.93 20.10 -33.76
CA SER A 407 35.40 21.40 -33.33
C SER A 407 36.39 21.94 -32.31
N GLY A 408 37.33 22.73 -32.81
CA GLY A 408 38.44 23.27 -32.02
C GLY A 408 37.93 24.22 -30.96
N ASP A 409 37.68 23.71 -29.75
CA ASP A 409 37.71 24.53 -28.54
C ASP A 409 37.79 23.71 -27.25
N ARG A 410 38.81 22.84 -27.10
CA ARG A 410 39.23 22.37 -25.76
C ARG A 410 40.74 22.21 -25.71
N ARG A 411 41.41 23.10 -24.97
CA ARG A 411 42.78 22.87 -24.48
C ARG A 411 42.78 21.54 -23.73
N ALA A 412 43.39 20.51 -24.31
CA ALA A 412 43.72 19.31 -23.56
C ALA A 412 44.72 19.70 -22.47
N GLN A 413 44.28 19.74 -21.22
CA GLN A 413 45.19 19.74 -20.09
C GLN A 413 45.89 18.38 -20.08
N GLN A 414 47.13 18.38 -20.56
CA GLN A 414 48.05 17.27 -20.50
C GLN A 414 48.29 16.94 -19.03
N TRP A 415 47.70 15.84 -18.54
CA TRP A 415 48.02 15.29 -17.24
C TRP A 415 49.41 14.66 -17.30
N LEU A 416 50.38 15.32 -16.67
CA LEU A 416 51.69 14.77 -16.35
C LEU A 416 51.80 14.76 -14.82
N GLY A 417 51.86 13.56 -14.22
CA GLY A 417 52.31 13.34 -12.83
C GLY A 417 51.25 12.96 -11.81
#